data_AF-A0A6A8D7S9-F1
#
_entry.id   AF-A0A6A8D7S9-F1
#
_cell.length_a   1.000
_cell.length_b   1.000
_cell.length_c   1.000
_cell.angle_alpha   90.00
_cell.angle_beta   90.00
_cell.angle_gamma   90.00
#
_symmetry.space_group_name_H-M   'P 1'
#
loop_
_entity.id
_entity.type
_entity.pdbx_description
1 polymer ?
#
loop_
_entity_poly.entity_id
_entity_poly.type
_entity_poly.pdbx_seq_one_letter_code
_entity_poly.pdbx_strand_id
1 'polypeptide(L)' 'MFLEDISYHLNQTLESRGISLEELAQRSGISAEVLQEINTNPANLTVSDLQRISSALNISFQIGDTTI' A
#
# COMPACT_ATOMS: atom_id res chain seq x y z
N MET A 1 -11.07 -9.02 -5.84
CA MET A 1 -10.75 -9.82 -4.64
C MET A 1 -9.28 -9.63 -4.24
N PHE A 2 -8.28 -9.88 -5.09
CA PHE A 2 -6.84 -9.73 -4.75
C PHE A 2 -6.38 -8.37 -4.17
N LEU A 3 -7.02 -7.27 -4.54
CA LEU A 3 -6.63 -5.92 -4.10
C LEU A 3 -7.16 -5.55 -2.70
N GLU A 4 -8.23 -6.19 -2.26
CA GLU A 4 -8.85 -5.95 -0.94
C GLU A 4 -7.97 -6.48 0.20
N ASP A 5 -7.35 -7.65 -0.02
CA ASP A 5 -6.34 -8.22 0.88
C ASP A 5 -5.11 -7.30 1.04
N ILE A 6 -4.66 -6.65 -0.05
CA ILE A 6 -3.52 -5.73 0.00
C ILE A 6 -3.82 -4.53 0.90
N SER A 7 -5.00 -3.93 0.76
CA SER A 7 -5.45 -2.82 1.62
C SER A 7 -5.43 -3.22 3.09
N TYR A 8 -5.97 -4.40 3.39
CA TYR A 8 -6.07 -4.90 4.75
C TYR A 8 -4.68 -5.14 5.36
N HIS A 9 -3.81 -5.85 4.66
CA HIS A 9 -2.44 -6.13 5.11
C HIS A 9 -1.60 -4.85 5.24
N LEU A 10 -1.80 -3.88 4.36
CA LEU A 10 -1.14 -2.58 4.44
C LEU A 10 -1.52 -1.85 5.74
N ASN A 11 -2.81 -1.70 6.02
CA ASN A 11 -3.27 -1.03 7.24
C ASN A 11 -2.77 -1.76 8.50
N GLN A 12 -2.87 -3.10 8.54
CA GLN A 12 -2.33 -3.89 9.64
C GLN A 12 -0.84 -3.63 9.88
N THR A 13 -0.05 -3.54 8.79
CA THR A 13 1.38 -3.25 8.87
C THR A 13 1.64 -1.83 9.38
N LEU A 14 0.86 -0.85 8.92
CA LEU A 14 0.95 0.54 9.36
C LEU A 14 0.62 0.67 10.84
N GLU A 15 -0.49 0.07 11.29
CA GLU A 15 -0.89 0.06 12.70
C GLU A 15 0.14 -0.65 13.58
N SER A 16 0.63 -1.82 13.16
CA SER A 16 1.66 -2.56 13.90
C SER A 16 2.98 -1.81 14.01
N ARG A 17 3.28 -0.90 13.08
CA ARG A 17 4.51 -0.09 13.07
C ARG A 17 4.30 1.34 13.59
N GLY A 18 3.07 1.72 13.93
CA GLY A 18 2.73 3.09 14.34
C GLY A 18 2.96 4.13 13.25
N ILE A 19 2.85 3.74 11.97
CA ILE A 19 3.04 4.63 10.81
C ILE A 19 1.66 5.11 10.35
N SER A 20 1.49 6.42 10.17
CA SER A 20 0.26 6.99 9.59
C SER A 20 0.28 6.94 8.06
N LEU A 21 -0.90 7.05 7.43
CA LEU A 21 -1.00 7.15 5.96
C LEU A 21 -0.27 8.40 5.42
N GLU A 22 -0.24 9.50 6.17
CA GLU A 22 0.53 10.69 5.80
C GLU A 22 2.04 10.44 5.82
N GLU A 23 2.54 9.70 6.82
CA GLU A 23 3.94 9.32 6.87
C GLU A 23 4.29 8.35 5.73
N LEU A 24 3.40 7.40 5.44
CA LEU A 24 3.55 6.53 4.27
C LEU A 24 3.57 7.34 2.96
N ALA A 25 2.72 8.34 2.82
CA ALA A 25 2.69 9.23 1.66
C ALA A 25 4.05 9.91 1.47
N GLN A 26 4.61 10.46 2.54
CA GLN A 26 5.92 11.10 2.50
C GLN A 26 7.05 10.13 2.14
N ARG A 27 7.03 8.90 2.70
CA ARG A 27 8.08 7.89 2.44
C ARG A 27 8.00 7.28 1.06
N SER A 28 6.80 7.02 0.57
CA SER A 28 6.55 6.39 -0.74
C SER A 28 6.53 7.40 -1.89
N GLY A 29 6.37 8.69 -1.59
CA GLY A 29 6.15 9.73 -2.59
C GLY A 29 4.77 9.65 -3.27
N ILE A 30 3.85 8.87 -2.70
CA ILE A 30 2.47 8.74 -3.16
C ILE A 30 1.61 9.75 -2.42
N SER A 31 0.69 10.41 -3.12
CA SER A 31 -0.25 11.32 -2.49
C SER A 31 -1.13 10.60 -1.47
N ALA A 32 -1.36 11.24 -0.32
CA ALA A 32 -2.26 10.71 0.72
C ALA A 32 -3.67 10.40 0.18
N GLU A 33 -4.12 11.11 -0.86
CA GLU A 33 -5.38 10.86 -1.56
C GLU A 33 -5.43 9.46 -2.20
N VAL A 34 -4.38 9.07 -2.93
CA VAL A 34 -4.23 7.72 -3.52
C VAL A 34 -4.18 6.65 -2.44
N LEU A 35 -3.50 6.93 -1.32
CA LEU A 35 -3.45 6.00 -0.19
C LEU A 35 -4.80 5.86 0.53
N GLN A 36 -5.63 6.89 0.55
CA GLN A 36 -7.00 6.78 1.06
C GLN A 36 -7.89 5.96 0.12
N GLU A 37 -7.69 6.07 -1.19
CA GLU A 37 -8.39 5.25 -2.17
C GLU A 37 -8.10 3.76 -2.01
N ILE A 38 -6.97 3.35 -1.41
CA ILE A 38 -6.71 1.93 -1.07
C ILE A 38 -7.82 1.32 -0.21
N ASN A 39 -8.41 2.10 0.68
CA ASN A 39 -9.44 1.62 1.60
C ASN A 39 -10.85 1.62 0.97
N THR A 40 -11.07 2.44 -0.05
CA THR A 40 -12.41 2.66 -0.63
C THR A 40 -12.55 2.07 -2.03
N ASN A 41 -11.50 2.16 -2.84
CA ASN A 41 -11.43 1.66 -4.21
C ASN A 41 -9.98 1.24 -4.59
N PRO A 42 -9.48 0.10 -4.08
CA PRO A 42 -8.10 -0.32 -4.29
C PRO A 42 -7.77 -0.68 -5.75
N ALA A 43 -8.78 -0.74 -6.63
CA ALA A 43 -8.63 -0.91 -8.08
C ALA A 43 -7.85 0.22 -8.77
N ASN A 44 -7.71 1.39 -8.14
CA ASN A 44 -7.00 2.53 -8.71
C ASN A 44 -5.48 2.48 -8.55
N LEU A 45 -4.95 1.58 -7.72
CA LEU A 45 -3.51 1.44 -7.54
C LEU A 45 -2.87 0.80 -8.76
N THR A 46 -1.80 1.43 -9.25
CA THR A 46 -0.94 0.82 -10.26
C THR A 46 0.10 -0.08 -9.62
N VAL A 47 0.69 -0.98 -10.41
CA VAL A 47 1.84 -1.81 -9.97
C VAL A 47 2.99 -0.93 -9.46
N SER A 48 3.21 0.24 -10.09
CA SER A 48 4.24 1.19 -9.66
C SER A 48 3.95 1.81 -8.29
N ASP A 49 2.68 2.04 -7.97
CA ASP A 49 2.30 2.54 -6.63
C ASP A 49 2.53 1.45 -5.57
N LEU A 50 2.17 0.20 -5.87
CA LEU A 50 2.45 -0.93 -4.99
C LEU A 50 3.96 -1.10 -4.75
N GLN A 51 4.80 -0.95 -5.78
CA GLN A 51 6.27 -1.00 -5.63
C GLN A 51 6.83 0.12 -4.75
N ARG A 52 6.26 1.33 -4.85
CA ARG A 52 6.66 2.46 -3.99
C ARG A 52 6.26 2.21 -2.53
N ILE A 53 5.06 1.70 -2.30
CA ILE A 53 4.59 1.34 -0.96
C ILE A 53 5.44 0.20 -0.39
N SER A 54 5.70 -0.83 -1.20
CA SER A 54 6.51 -2.00 -0.82
C SER A 54 7.92 -1.57 -0.42
N SER A 55 8.55 -0.70 -1.23
CA SER A 55 9.85 -0.11 -0.94
C SER A 55 9.85 0.79 0.30
N ALA A 56 8.84 1.64 0.47
CA ALA A 56 8.74 2.58 1.60
C ALA A 56 8.55 1.87 2.95
N LEU A 57 7.83 0.76 2.94
CA LEU A 57 7.59 -0.08 4.12
C LEU A 57 8.58 -1.25 4.21
N ASN A 58 9.45 -1.43 3.23
CA ASN A 58 10.34 -2.59 3.13
C ASN A 58 9.56 -3.91 3.33
N ILE A 59 8.45 -4.04 2.61
CA ILE A 59 7.60 -5.24 2.53
C ILE A 59 7.51 -5.67 1.06
N SER A 60 6.97 -6.86 0.80
CA SER A 60 6.70 -7.32 -0.56
C SER A 60 5.23 -7.70 -0.69
N PHE A 61 4.61 -7.32 -1.80
CA PHE A 61 3.25 -7.75 -2.13
C PHE A 61 3.30 -8.94 -3.06
N GLN A 62 2.44 -9.92 -2.82
CA GLN A 62 2.25 -11.04 -3.74
C GLN A 62 0.97 -10.80 -4.54
N ILE A 63 1.13 -10.61 -5.85
CA ILE A 63 0.03 -10.46 -6.81
C ILE A 63 0.02 -11.69 -7.70
N GLY A 64 -0.85 -12.66 -7.38
CA GLY A 64 -0.87 -13.95 -8.06
C GLY A 64 0.47 -14.67 -7.88
N ASP A 65 1.16 -14.94 -8.99
CA ASP A 65 2.49 -15.57 -9.04
C ASP A 65 3.66 -14.57 -8.99
N THR A 66 3.38 -13.26 -8.96
CA THR A 66 4.42 -12.21 -9.01
C THR A 66 4.59 -11.55 -7.65
N THR A 67 5.83 -11.49 -7.17
CA THR A 67 6.22 -10.72 -5.98
C THR A 67 6.80 -9.36 -6.41
N ILE A 68 6.30 -8.27 -5.81
CA ILE A 68 6.76 -6.89 -6.02
C ILE A 68 7.08 -6.19 -4.70
#